data_AF-A0A4S4LCG2-F1
#
_entry.id   AF-A0A4S4LCG2-F1
#
_cell.length_a   1.000
_cell.length_b   1.000
_cell.length_c   1.000
_cell.angle_alpha   90.00
_cell.angle_beta   90.00
_cell.angle_gamma   90.00
#
_symmetry.space_group_name_H-M   'P 1'
#
loop_
_entity.id
_entity.type
_entity.pdbx_description
1 polymer ?
#
loop_
_entity_poly.entity_id
_entity_poly.type
_entity_poly.pdbx_seq_one_letter_code
_entity_poly.pdbx_strand_id
1 'polypeptide(L)'
;MDRSGSLGRINVIPKEDSFATSLSDFKERAMSCILVDKTQAIADFLTEKRPIHCVLRPRRSGKTTMLTMFHAFFEAGEPQDVQERRTLFKDLNLKIYNTDFFESNFARYNFLFLNLSDVRDVSNKEQFDEYFTLQLNEEVRRHSWLGHFSQVTKPEDLKFINATADRRNDANIKLETVLYNLSRILFESTNRKVLVLVDEYDTPVSSAMNQDVYTLSASFVERLRNRYVFGALFVGILQCQQSSFLSGIPSVKIYPLAPGHSLYGDTCLFTEEEAKALFDHVITLHPKLAFTFNELRDWYKGYTGADQKLYNPWTICCAFDSLSLRTHWNETGNALVLIKYIFGAGQKFHKSFSKLLSGNPFEVTLRRRLYPISFGQLNPSDIFGVLHFAGYLTEVKSNVFEIPNREIFREYLSWIHYHSRNHSKDSEMSASAYSVITAAMTASIVKFRTVFRNCFERDHLSAAALYGSIDRVLLLYLLASSRGALAKSVLLKSNSPEEITLGLYNVDTSILKLQPSLSW
;
A
#
# COMPACT_ATOMS: atom_id res chain seq x y z
N MET A 1 -19.82 -10.43 -26.68
CA MET A 1 -19.26 -9.21 -27.28
C MET A 1 -17.88 -9.04 -26.69
N ASP A 2 -16.87 -9.36 -27.49
CA ASP A 2 -15.47 -9.24 -27.11
C ASP A 2 -15.14 -7.75 -26.92
N ARG A 3 -14.94 -7.33 -25.67
CA ARG A 3 -14.59 -5.96 -25.27
C ARG A 3 -13.15 -5.86 -24.78
N SER A 4 -12.29 -6.77 -25.23
CA SER A 4 -10.85 -6.76 -24.95
C SER A 4 -10.06 -6.09 -26.09
N GLY A 5 -10.61 -5.02 -26.67
CA GLY A 5 -9.82 -4.09 -27.47
C GLY A 5 -8.89 -3.35 -26.52
N SER A 6 -7.69 -3.89 -26.31
CA SER A 6 -6.64 -3.27 -25.50
C SER A 6 -6.55 -1.79 -25.84
N LEU A 7 -6.86 -0.92 -24.87
CA LEU A 7 -6.57 0.51 -24.93
C LEU A 7 -5.05 0.66 -24.89
N GLY A 8 -4.44 0.34 -26.02
CA GLY A 8 -3.02 0.30 -26.26
C GLY A 8 -2.51 1.72 -26.40
N ARG A 9 -1.89 2.20 -25.33
CA ARG A 9 -0.72 3.09 -25.30
C ARG A 9 -0.37 3.39 -23.85
N ILE A 10 0.93 3.33 -23.54
CA ILE A 10 1.48 3.98 -22.35
C ILE A 10 1.23 5.48 -22.55
N ASN A 11 0.36 6.07 -21.75
CA ASN A 11 0.04 7.48 -21.82
C ASN A 11 0.64 8.16 -20.59
N VAL A 12 1.92 8.51 -20.73
CA VAL A 12 2.63 9.38 -19.78
C VAL A 12 2.51 10.79 -20.32
N ILE A 13 1.96 11.69 -19.51
CA ILE A 13 1.68 13.06 -19.92
C ILE A 13 2.70 13.97 -19.26
N PRO A 14 3.70 14.45 -20.01
CA PRO A 14 4.74 15.31 -19.47
C PRO A 14 4.18 16.71 -19.20
N LYS A 15 4.47 17.27 -18.02
CA LYS A 15 4.13 18.64 -17.62
C LYS A 15 5.15 19.17 -16.62
N GLU A 16 5.91 20.18 -17.00
CA GLU A 16 6.98 20.82 -16.19
C GLU A 16 7.93 19.82 -15.47
N ASP A 17 8.98 20.29 -14.81
CA ASP A 17 10.03 19.42 -14.26
C ASP A 17 9.65 18.75 -12.92
N SER A 18 8.36 18.60 -12.59
CA SER A 18 7.91 18.23 -11.23
C SER A 18 7.01 17.00 -11.19
N PHE A 19 7.37 16.00 -10.37
CA PHE A 19 6.51 14.85 -10.06
C PHE A 19 5.57 15.11 -8.86
N ALA A 20 5.79 16.22 -8.14
CA ALA A 20 5.10 16.68 -6.93
C ALA A 20 4.57 15.52 -6.06
N THR A 21 5.50 14.81 -5.41
CA THR A 21 5.17 13.59 -4.66
C THR A 21 4.08 13.80 -3.61
N SER A 22 4.01 14.98 -2.98
CA SER A 22 3.04 15.31 -1.93
C SER A 22 1.60 15.55 -2.40
N LEU A 23 1.36 15.77 -3.71
CA LEU A 23 0.01 16.02 -4.22
C LEU A 23 -0.73 14.70 -4.45
N SER A 24 -1.94 14.57 -3.90
CA SER A 24 -2.77 13.38 -4.05
C SER A 24 -4.05 13.62 -4.86
N ASP A 25 -4.51 14.86 -5.00
CA ASP A 25 -5.69 15.21 -5.79
C ASP A 25 -5.43 15.04 -7.29
N PHE A 26 -6.34 14.33 -7.98
CA PHE A 26 -6.21 14.06 -9.39
C PHE A 26 -6.27 15.32 -10.25
N LYS A 27 -7.18 16.28 -9.99
CA LYS A 27 -7.28 17.50 -10.81
C LYS A 27 -5.99 18.30 -10.67
N GLU A 28 -5.50 18.51 -9.45
CA GLU A 28 -4.25 19.24 -9.21
C GLU A 28 -3.06 18.58 -9.89
N ARG A 29 -2.89 17.25 -9.71
CA ARG A 29 -1.83 16.49 -10.39
C ARG A 29 -1.96 16.57 -11.91
N ALA A 30 -3.17 16.38 -12.43
CA ALA A 30 -3.48 16.46 -13.85
C ALA A 30 -3.15 17.84 -14.45
N MET A 31 -3.24 18.91 -13.66
CA MET A 31 -2.92 20.27 -14.09
C MET A 31 -1.43 20.60 -14.02
N SER A 32 -0.72 20.11 -13.01
CA SER A 32 0.60 20.64 -12.61
C SER A 32 1.76 19.63 -12.65
N CYS A 33 1.51 18.34 -12.88
CA CYS A 33 2.51 17.30 -12.72
C CYS A 33 2.53 16.33 -13.90
N ILE A 34 3.64 15.58 -14.01
CA ILE A 34 3.70 14.39 -14.85
C ILE A 34 2.67 13.36 -14.35
N LEU A 35 1.82 12.88 -15.27
CA LEU A 35 0.73 11.96 -14.96
C LEU A 35 0.87 10.65 -15.77
N VAL A 36 0.79 9.51 -15.09
CA VAL A 36 0.60 8.21 -15.74
C VAL A 36 -0.89 7.91 -15.79
N ASP A 37 -1.40 7.70 -16.99
CA ASP A 37 -2.83 7.51 -17.21
C ASP A 37 -3.33 6.13 -16.72
N LYS A 38 -4.06 6.18 -15.61
CA LYS A 38 -4.74 5.03 -14.98
C LYS A 38 -6.27 5.09 -15.12
N THR A 39 -6.80 5.88 -16.06
CA THR A 39 -8.25 6.08 -16.23
C THR A 39 -9.01 4.81 -16.62
N GLN A 40 -8.33 3.76 -17.10
CA GLN A 40 -8.89 2.44 -17.34
C GLN A 40 -9.64 1.89 -16.12
N ALA A 41 -9.18 2.19 -14.89
CA ALA A 41 -9.83 1.75 -13.66
C ALA A 41 -11.30 2.19 -13.54
N ILE A 42 -11.67 3.32 -14.17
CA ILE A 42 -13.05 3.82 -14.22
C ILE A 42 -13.93 2.88 -15.07
N ALA A 43 -13.40 2.40 -16.20
CA ALA A 43 -14.09 1.42 -17.04
C ALA A 43 -14.19 0.07 -16.33
N ASP A 44 -13.12 -0.36 -15.66
CA ASP A 44 -13.07 -1.60 -14.89
C ASP A 44 -14.07 -1.58 -13.72
N PHE A 45 -14.32 -0.42 -13.10
CA PHE A 45 -15.35 -0.28 -12.07
C PHE A 45 -16.77 -0.51 -12.59
N LEU A 46 -17.06 -0.11 -13.83
CA LEU A 46 -18.38 -0.24 -14.44
C LEU A 46 -18.62 -1.58 -15.16
N THR A 47 -17.73 -2.57 -15.01
CA THR A 47 -18.00 -3.94 -15.50
C THR A 47 -19.17 -4.60 -14.76
N GLU A 48 -19.57 -4.05 -13.61
CA GLU A 48 -20.68 -4.54 -12.79
C GLU A 48 -21.84 -3.55 -12.74
N LYS A 49 -23.08 -4.06 -12.62
CA LYS A 49 -24.28 -3.22 -12.60
C LYS A 49 -24.43 -2.37 -11.33
N ARG A 50 -23.89 -2.85 -10.20
CA ARG A 50 -23.90 -2.18 -8.88
C ARG A 50 -22.57 -2.47 -8.18
N PRO A 51 -21.49 -1.83 -8.63
CA PRO A 51 -20.16 -2.14 -8.13
C PRO A 51 -20.01 -1.69 -6.68
N ILE A 52 -19.61 -2.62 -5.82
CA ILE A 52 -19.15 -2.31 -4.47
C ILE A 52 -17.76 -2.93 -4.34
N HIS A 53 -16.73 -2.15 -4.62
CA HIS A 53 -15.36 -2.63 -4.76
C HIS A 53 -14.49 -2.15 -3.61
N CYS A 54 -13.62 -3.01 -3.09
CA CYS A 54 -12.62 -2.65 -2.10
C CYS A 54 -11.23 -2.96 -2.67
N VAL A 55 -10.45 -1.94 -2.97
CA VAL A 55 -9.13 -2.05 -3.60
C VAL A 55 -8.05 -1.90 -2.54
N LEU A 56 -7.28 -2.96 -2.30
CA LEU A 56 -6.24 -2.97 -1.26
C LEU A 56 -4.86 -2.83 -1.89
N ARG A 57 -4.17 -1.73 -1.59
CA ARG A 57 -2.83 -1.49 -2.14
C ARG A 57 -1.86 -1.08 -1.03
N PRO A 58 -0.56 -1.42 -1.17
CA PRO A 58 0.49 -0.93 -0.28
C PRO A 58 0.42 0.57 -0.04
N ARG A 59 1.04 1.04 1.03
CA ARG A 59 1.13 2.47 1.30
C ARG A 59 1.79 3.22 0.13
N ARG A 60 1.41 4.49 -0.04
CA ARG A 60 1.96 5.40 -1.07
C ARG A 60 1.82 4.91 -2.53
N SER A 61 0.78 4.15 -2.81
CA SER A 61 0.42 3.69 -4.16
C SER A 61 -0.47 4.69 -4.93
N GLY A 62 -0.85 5.83 -4.34
CA GLY A 62 -1.75 6.78 -5.04
C GLY A 62 -3.22 6.36 -5.02
N LYS A 63 -3.65 5.63 -3.98
CA LYS A 63 -5.07 5.27 -3.75
C LYS A 63 -6.00 6.49 -3.75
N THR A 64 -5.62 7.56 -3.04
CA THR A 64 -6.35 8.83 -3.00
C THR A 64 -6.44 9.48 -4.39
N THR A 65 -5.37 9.41 -5.18
CA THR A 65 -5.38 9.90 -6.58
C THR A 65 -6.34 9.11 -7.45
N MET A 66 -6.43 7.79 -7.26
CA MET A 66 -7.44 6.98 -7.94
C MET A 66 -8.86 7.40 -7.52
N LEU A 67 -9.13 7.62 -6.23
CA LEU A 67 -10.45 8.06 -5.78
C LEU A 67 -10.83 9.44 -6.32
N THR A 68 -9.93 10.41 -6.26
CA THR A 68 -10.18 11.77 -6.79
C THR A 68 -10.30 11.78 -8.32
N MET A 69 -9.65 10.85 -9.02
CA MET A 69 -9.87 10.62 -10.45
C MET A 69 -11.30 10.13 -10.74
N PHE A 70 -11.83 9.22 -9.91
CA PHE A 70 -13.21 8.76 -10.00
C PHE A 70 -14.20 9.89 -9.71
N HIS A 71 -13.92 10.70 -8.68
CA HIS A 71 -14.69 11.90 -8.37
C HIS A 71 -14.73 12.86 -9.57
N ALA A 72 -13.56 13.18 -10.14
CA ALA A 72 -13.45 14.05 -11.30
C ALA A 72 -14.21 13.51 -12.53
N PHE A 73 -14.31 12.19 -12.70
CA PHE A 73 -15.05 11.59 -13.81
C PHE A 73 -16.56 11.52 -13.58
N PHE A 74 -17.00 11.06 -12.41
CA PHE A 74 -18.40 10.65 -12.19
C PHE A 74 -19.29 11.76 -11.63
N GLU A 75 -18.75 12.71 -10.89
CA GLU A 75 -19.57 13.69 -10.20
C GLU A 75 -20.34 14.57 -11.19
N ALA A 76 -21.65 14.64 -11.03
CA ALA A 76 -22.48 15.66 -11.64
C ALA A 76 -22.46 16.92 -10.78
N GLY A 77 -22.64 18.09 -11.39
CA GLY A 77 -22.63 19.35 -10.67
C GLY A 77 -22.88 20.54 -11.59
N GLU A 78 -22.35 21.69 -11.19
CA GLU A 78 -22.44 22.93 -11.96
C GLU A 78 -21.86 22.78 -13.37
N PRO A 79 -22.52 23.32 -14.42
CA PRO A 79 -22.08 23.15 -15.81
C PRO A 79 -20.63 23.57 -16.07
N GLN A 80 -20.17 24.64 -15.40
CA GLN A 80 -18.81 25.13 -15.54
C GLN A 80 -17.78 24.12 -15.03
N ASP A 81 -17.93 23.61 -13.80
CA ASP A 81 -17.00 22.60 -13.24
C ASP A 81 -17.01 21.31 -14.06
N VAL A 82 -18.20 20.85 -14.51
CA VAL A 82 -18.31 19.69 -15.39
C VAL A 82 -17.53 19.89 -16.69
N GLN A 83 -17.59 21.09 -17.28
CA GLN A 83 -16.88 21.41 -18.50
C GLN A 83 -15.36 21.54 -18.28
N GLU A 84 -14.93 22.13 -17.17
CA GLU A 84 -13.52 22.19 -16.77
C GLU A 84 -12.95 20.78 -16.59
N ARG A 85 -13.65 19.90 -15.87
CA ARG A 85 -13.25 18.51 -15.71
C ARG A 85 -13.21 17.78 -17.05
N ARG A 86 -14.22 17.93 -17.91
CA ARG A 86 -14.21 17.34 -19.26
C ARG A 86 -13.00 17.79 -20.08
N THR A 87 -12.63 19.07 -19.95
CA THR A 87 -11.46 19.64 -20.63
C THR A 87 -10.16 19.00 -20.15
N LEU A 88 -10.04 18.68 -18.84
CA LEU A 88 -8.90 17.91 -18.33
C LEU A 88 -8.76 16.56 -19.05
N PHE A 89 -9.83 15.77 -19.19
CA PHE A 89 -9.77 14.48 -19.89
C PHE A 89 -9.41 14.63 -21.38
N LYS A 90 -9.89 15.69 -22.02
CA LYS A 90 -9.63 16.02 -23.43
C LYS A 90 -8.18 16.41 -23.67
N ASP A 91 -7.69 17.43 -22.96
CA ASP A 91 -6.40 18.05 -23.22
C ASP A 91 -5.25 17.11 -22.86
N LEU A 92 -5.47 16.25 -21.87
CA LEU A 92 -4.58 15.17 -21.48
C LEU A 92 -4.69 13.93 -22.39
N ASN A 93 -5.68 13.91 -23.31
CA ASN A 93 -5.98 12.78 -24.18
C ASN A 93 -6.00 11.44 -23.42
N LEU A 94 -6.71 11.39 -22.30
CA LEU A 94 -6.75 10.21 -21.44
C LEU A 94 -7.40 9.02 -22.16
N LYS A 95 -6.96 7.79 -21.85
CA LYS A 95 -7.33 6.53 -22.53
C LYS A 95 -8.82 6.37 -22.72
N ILE A 96 -9.61 6.74 -21.71
CA ILE A 96 -11.06 6.59 -21.77
C ILE A 96 -11.74 7.73 -22.55
N TYR A 97 -11.10 8.87 -22.77
CA TYR A 97 -11.69 10.04 -23.44
C TYR A 97 -12.05 9.75 -24.91
N ASN A 98 -13.08 10.44 -25.43
CA ASN A 98 -13.59 10.29 -26.80
C ASN A 98 -13.99 8.84 -27.16
N THR A 99 -14.51 8.10 -26.17
CA THR A 99 -15.10 6.77 -26.35
C THR A 99 -16.59 6.79 -26.03
N ASP A 100 -17.36 5.85 -26.58
CA ASP A 100 -18.78 5.68 -26.22
C ASP A 100 -18.96 5.48 -24.70
N PHE A 101 -17.98 4.83 -24.07
CA PHE A 101 -17.93 4.65 -22.63
C PHE A 101 -17.87 5.99 -21.89
N PHE A 102 -16.99 6.90 -22.31
CA PHE A 102 -16.86 8.22 -21.67
C PHE A 102 -18.14 9.02 -21.78
N GLU A 103 -18.67 9.19 -22.99
CA GLU A 103 -19.86 10.02 -23.22
C GLU A 103 -21.09 9.47 -22.49
N SER A 104 -21.18 8.14 -22.35
CA SER A 104 -22.29 7.49 -21.66
C SER A 104 -22.16 7.51 -20.13
N ASN A 105 -21.02 7.85 -19.54
CA ASN A 105 -20.80 7.67 -18.09
C ASN A 105 -20.23 8.90 -17.37
N PHE A 106 -19.69 9.88 -18.08
CA PHE A 106 -19.14 11.10 -17.50
C PHE A 106 -20.22 11.96 -16.81
N ALA A 107 -19.90 12.48 -15.62
CA ALA A 107 -20.74 13.39 -14.84
C ALA A 107 -22.20 12.93 -14.61
N ARG A 108 -22.37 11.68 -14.15
CA ARG A 108 -23.69 11.03 -14.02
C ARG A 108 -24.24 10.85 -12.61
N TYR A 109 -23.41 10.98 -11.58
CA TYR A 109 -23.78 10.60 -10.23
C TYR A 109 -23.63 11.75 -9.24
N ASN A 110 -24.46 11.73 -8.20
CA ASN A 110 -24.11 12.42 -6.97
C ASN A 110 -22.95 11.66 -6.31
N PHE A 111 -22.17 12.35 -5.51
CA PHE A 111 -20.96 11.78 -4.95
C PHE A 111 -20.87 12.01 -3.46
N LEU A 112 -20.49 11.00 -2.69
CA LEU A 112 -20.12 11.16 -1.28
C LEU A 112 -18.68 10.68 -1.09
N PHE A 113 -17.80 11.57 -0.65
CA PHE A 113 -16.41 11.26 -0.37
C PHE A 113 -16.16 11.29 1.14
N LEU A 114 -15.66 10.19 1.70
CA LEU A 114 -15.33 10.07 3.11
C LEU A 114 -13.87 9.66 3.25
N ASN A 115 -13.13 10.36 4.10
CA ASN A 115 -11.72 10.06 4.35
C ASN A 115 -11.53 9.63 5.79
N LEU A 116 -11.45 8.33 6.07
CA LEU A 116 -11.39 7.88 7.46
C LEU A 116 -10.00 8.04 8.10
N SER A 117 -9.09 8.83 7.53
CA SER A 117 -7.81 9.16 8.15
C SER A 117 -7.95 9.95 9.45
N ASP A 118 -8.99 10.79 9.56
CA ASP A 118 -9.17 11.70 10.70
C ASP A 118 -9.70 10.98 11.95
N VAL A 119 -10.27 9.78 11.79
CA VAL A 119 -10.70 8.93 12.91
C VAL A 119 -9.56 8.06 13.47
N ARG A 120 -8.32 8.36 13.07
CA ARG A 120 -7.13 7.71 13.62
C ARG A 120 -7.01 8.02 15.12
N ASP A 121 -6.67 7.00 15.90
CA ASP A 121 -6.46 7.09 17.36
C ASP A 121 -7.69 7.56 18.18
N VAL A 122 -8.89 7.54 17.58
CA VAL A 122 -10.14 7.81 18.29
C VAL A 122 -10.38 6.74 19.36
N SER A 123 -10.66 7.20 20.58
CA SER A 123 -10.71 6.34 21.77
C SER A 123 -12.13 5.92 22.17
N ASN A 124 -13.16 6.66 21.75
CA ASN A 124 -14.55 6.40 22.12
C ASN A 124 -15.52 6.77 20.99
N LYS A 125 -16.79 6.43 21.20
CA LYS A 125 -17.87 6.69 20.26
C LYS A 125 -18.07 8.19 20.04
N GLU A 126 -18.03 8.99 21.09
CA GLU A 126 -18.32 10.42 21.03
C GLU A 126 -17.35 11.15 20.08
N GLN A 127 -16.06 10.87 20.21
CA GLN A 127 -15.03 11.39 19.31
C GLN A 127 -15.22 10.88 17.87
N PHE A 128 -15.60 9.61 17.68
CA PHE A 128 -15.85 9.08 16.34
C PHE A 128 -17.03 9.79 15.67
N ASP A 129 -18.13 9.95 16.41
CA ASP A 129 -19.33 10.65 15.94
C ASP A 129 -19.00 12.11 15.58
N GLU A 130 -18.14 12.79 16.36
CA GLU A 130 -17.68 14.16 16.08
C GLU A 130 -16.91 14.24 14.74
N TYR A 131 -15.83 13.47 14.57
CA TYR A 131 -15.02 13.48 13.35
C TYR A 131 -15.83 13.06 12.12
N PHE A 132 -16.67 12.04 12.25
CA PHE A 132 -17.51 11.59 11.15
C PHE A 132 -18.56 12.65 10.76
N THR A 133 -19.17 13.31 11.76
CA THR A 133 -20.10 14.41 11.52
C THR A 133 -19.41 15.57 10.81
N LEU A 134 -18.18 15.93 11.19
CA LEU A 134 -17.42 16.96 10.49
C LEU A 134 -17.27 16.69 8.99
N GLN A 135 -17.00 15.44 8.59
CA GLN A 135 -16.89 15.08 7.18
C GLN A 135 -18.23 15.14 6.45
N LEU A 136 -19.31 14.64 7.09
CA LEU A 136 -20.65 14.77 6.54
C LEU A 136 -21.07 16.23 6.36
N ASN A 137 -20.71 17.09 7.29
CA ASN A 137 -21.00 18.52 7.22
C ASN A 137 -20.33 19.16 6.00
N GLU A 138 -19.11 18.71 5.66
CA GLU A 138 -18.40 19.17 4.46
C GLU A 138 -19.10 18.70 3.19
N GLU A 139 -19.50 17.43 3.13
CA GLU A 139 -20.23 16.88 1.98
C GLU A 139 -21.58 17.56 1.78
N VAL A 140 -22.36 17.78 2.84
CA VAL A 140 -23.64 18.51 2.76
C VAL A 140 -23.42 19.94 2.27
N ARG A 141 -22.43 20.67 2.79
CA ARG A 141 -22.13 22.01 2.29
C ARG A 141 -21.73 21.97 0.82
N ARG A 142 -20.85 21.04 0.42
CA ARG A 142 -20.41 20.87 -0.95
C ARG A 142 -21.59 20.63 -1.90
N HIS A 143 -22.53 19.76 -1.51
CA HIS A 143 -23.77 19.55 -2.28
C HIS A 143 -24.68 20.78 -2.33
N SER A 144 -24.75 21.58 -1.27
CA SER A 144 -25.44 22.88 -1.29
C SER A 144 -24.81 23.83 -2.31
N TRP A 145 -23.47 23.94 -2.34
CA TRP A 145 -22.74 24.78 -3.29
C TRP A 145 -22.94 24.33 -4.75
N LEU A 146 -23.06 23.02 -4.99
CA LEU A 146 -23.36 22.44 -6.31
C LEU A 146 -24.84 22.60 -6.73
N GLY A 147 -25.66 23.31 -5.95
CA GLY A 147 -27.07 23.51 -6.25
C GLY A 147 -27.94 22.26 -6.11
N HIS A 148 -27.39 21.15 -5.59
CA HIS A 148 -28.08 19.86 -5.51
C HIS A 148 -29.30 19.90 -4.58
N PHE A 149 -29.36 20.83 -3.64
CA PHE A 149 -30.51 21.01 -2.75
C PHE A 149 -31.46 22.14 -3.15
N SER A 150 -31.25 22.78 -4.30
CA SER A 150 -32.06 23.93 -4.75
C SER A 150 -33.56 23.62 -4.91
N GLN A 151 -33.90 22.37 -5.21
CA GLN A 151 -35.28 21.90 -5.41
C GLN A 151 -35.88 21.22 -4.16
N VAL A 152 -35.16 21.20 -3.03
CA VAL A 152 -35.65 20.56 -1.79
C VAL A 152 -36.65 21.48 -1.10
N THR A 153 -37.88 21.01 -0.91
CA THR A 153 -38.97 21.81 -0.33
C THR A 153 -39.56 21.21 0.96
N LYS A 154 -39.32 19.92 1.22
CA LYS A 154 -39.84 19.22 2.40
C LYS A 154 -39.22 19.80 3.68
N PRO A 155 -40.01 20.28 4.66
CA PRO A 155 -39.49 20.90 5.88
C PRO A 155 -38.54 20.00 6.67
N GLU A 156 -38.82 18.70 6.74
CA GLU A 156 -37.96 17.71 7.41
C GLU A 156 -36.60 17.55 6.73
N ASP A 157 -36.54 17.60 5.40
CA ASP A 157 -35.31 17.47 4.63
C ASP A 157 -34.47 18.74 4.73
N LEU A 158 -35.12 19.92 4.66
CA LEU A 158 -34.45 21.20 4.91
C LEU A 158 -33.90 21.28 6.35
N LYS A 159 -34.65 20.80 7.34
CA LYS A 159 -34.18 20.73 8.72
C LYS A 159 -32.98 19.80 8.86
N PHE A 160 -33.01 18.63 8.21
CA PHE A 160 -31.89 17.68 8.20
C PHE A 160 -30.64 18.30 7.54
N ILE A 161 -30.79 18.94 6.37
CA ILE A 161 -29.70 19.62 5.67
C ILE A 161 -29.12 20.72 6.55
N ASN A 162 -29.94 21.60 7.12
CA ASN A 162 -29.47 22.71 7.95
C ASN A 162 -28.79 22.22 9.24
N ALA A 163 -29.31 21.16 9.87
CA ALA A 163 -28.68 20.57 11.06
C ALA A 163 -27.31 19.98 10.72
N THR A 164 -27.19 19.28 9.59
CA THR A 164 -25.91 18.71 9.12
C THR A 164 -24.97 19.79 8.56
N ALA A 165 -25.49 20.92 8.07
CA ALA A 165 -24.64 21.99 7.58
C ALA A 165 -24.04 22.85 8.70
N ASP A 166 -24.47 22.70 9.96
CA ASP A 166 -23.99 23.50 11.09
C ASP A 166 -22.90 22.74 11.88
N ARG A 167 -21.69 23.31 11.93
CA ARG A 167 -20.56 22.75 12.67
C ARG A 167 -20.72 22.85 14.19
N ARG A 168 -21.67 23.67 14.69
CA ARG A 168 -21.88 23.92 16.13
C ARG A 168 -23.05 23.11 16.70
N ASN A 169 -23.75 22.36 15.87
CA ASN A 169 -24.99 21.70 16.25
C ASN A 169 -24.74 20.19 16.46
N ASP A 170 -24.61 19.78 17.72
CA ASP A 170 -24.57 18.37 18.15
C ASP A 170 -25.91 17.63 17.97
N ALA A 171 -26.88 18.24 17.28
CA ALA A 171 -28.25 17.75 17.26
C ALA A 171 -28.40 16.43 16.50
N ASN A 172 -28.36 15.30 17.22
CA ASN A 172 -29.05 14.03 16.93
C ASN A 172 -28.87 13.47 15.50
N ILE A 173 -27.76 13.75 14.82
CA ILE A 173 -27.45 13.10 13.54
C ILE A 173 -27.04 11.67 13.85
N LYS A 174 -28.03 10.79 13.79
CA LYS A 174 -27.83 9.36 13.93
C LYS A 174 -27.10 8.84 12.70
N LEU A 175 -25.84 8.45 12.87
CA LEU A 175 -25.01 7.79 11.86
C LEU A 175 -25.77 6.65 11.16
N GLU A 176 -26.64 5.96 11.90
CA GLU A 176 -27.45 4.86 11.42
C GLU A 176 -28.43 5.26 10.32
N THR A 177 -28.75 6.55 10.18
CA THR A 177 -29.77 7.06 9.23
C THR A 177 -29.24 8.09 8.24
N VAL A 178 -28.10 8.71 8.55
CA VAL A 178 -27.58 9.86 7.80
C VAL A 178 -27.31 9.54 6.33
N LEU A 179 -26.64 8.42 6.04
CA LEU A 179 -26.33 8.02 4.66
C LEU A 179 -27.59 7.77 3.84
N TYR A 180 -28.60 7.14 4.45
CA TYR A 180 -29.88 6.88 3.79
C TYR A 180 -30.60 8.18 3.47
N ASN A 181 -30.73 9.08 4.47
CA ASN A 181 -31.43 10.35 4.30
C ASN A 181 -30.74 11.22 3.26
N LEU A 182 -29.43 11.40 3.36
CA LEU A 182 -28.66 12.19 2.40
C LEU A 182 -28.74 11.60 0.99
N SER A 183 -28.59 10.27 0.85
CA SER A 183 -28.69 9.62 -0.47
C SER A 183 -30.10 9.74 -1.07
N ARG A 184 -31.15 9.63 -0.25
CA ARG A 184 -32.53 9.82 -0.68
C ARG A 184 -32.76 11.26 -1.15
N ILE A 185 -32.39 12.24 -0.32
CA ILE A 185 -32.59 13.67 -0.62
C ILE A 185 -31.89 14.03 -1.93
N LEU A 186 -30.62 13.64 -2.09
CA LEU A 186 -29.85 13.87 -3.31
C LEU A 186 -30.51 13.21 -4.54
N PHE A 187 -31.00 11.98 -4.41
CA PHE A 187 -31.69 11.31 -5.50
C PHE A 187 -33.01 12.00 -5.86
N GLU A 188 -33.82 12.37 -4.86
CA GLU A 188 -35.11 13.04 -5.09
C GLU A 188 -34.92 14.42 -5.73
N SER A 189 -33.87 15.17 -5.37
CA SER A 189 -33.63 16.52 -5.88
C SER A 189 -32.94 16.57 -7.25
N THR A 190 -32.13 15.57 -7.59
CA THR A 190 -31.32 15.56 -8.83
C THR A 190 -31.71 14.48 -9.83
N ASN A 191 -32.53 13.50 -9.41
CA ASN A 191 -32.81 12.25 -10.13
C ASN A 191 -31.55 11.43 -10.46
N ARG A 192 -30.47 11.59 -9.68
CA ARG A 192 -29.20 10.87 -9.83
C ARG A 192 -28.91 10.02 -8.60
N LYS A 193 -28.42 8.80 -8.82
CA LYS A 193 -27.96 7.94 -7.73
C LYS A 193 -26.63 8.44 -7.16
N VAL A 194 -26.32 8.01 -5.94
CA VAL A 194 -25.08 8.34 -5.23
C VAL A 194 -24.01 7.28 -5.46
N LEU A 195 -22.80 7.71 -5.80
CA LEU A 195 -21.59 6.90 -5.74
C LEU A 195 -20.81 7.30 -4.48
N VAL A 196 -20.45 6.31 -3.64
CA VAL A 196 -19.74 6.56 -2.37
C VAL A 196 -18.29 6.16 -2.49
N LEU A 197 -17.36 7.07 -2.20
CA LEU A 197 -15.93 6.78 -2.09
C LEU A 197 -15.49 6.86 -0.64
N VAL A 198 -14.68 5.90 -0.24
CA VAL A 198 -14.14 5.83 1.12
C VAL A 198 -12.62 5.62 1.06
N ASP A 199 -11.87 6.64 1.44
CA ASP A 199 -10.41 6.57 1.64
C ASP A 199 -10.08 6.12 3.05
N GLU A 200 -8.90 5.51 3.20
CA GLU A 200 -8.40 4.91 4.44
C GLU A 200 -9.48 4.09 5.19
N TYR A 201 -10.27 3.30 4.45
CA TYR A 201 -11.45 2.62 5.00
C TYR A 201 -11.13 1.69 6.19
N ASP A 202 -9.88 1.23 6.25
CA ASP A 202 -9.32 0.35 7.25
C ASP A 202 -8.81 1.08 8.50
N THR A 203 -8.75 2.42 8.53
CA THR A 203 -8.32 3.20 9.70
C THR A 203 -9.17 2.93 10.94
N PRO A 204 -10.53 3.00 10.92
CA PRO A 204 -11.34 2.67 12.08
C PRO A 204 -11.18 1.22 12.54
N VAL A 205 -10.69 0.32 11.68
CA VAL A 205 -10.40 -1.07 12.09
C VAL A 205 -8.97 -1.19 12.59
N SER A 206 -8.00 -0.48 12.02
CA SER A 206 -6.58 -0.63 12.33
C SER A 206 -6.14 0.15 13.57
N SER A 207 -6.74 1.32 13.82
CA SER A 207 -6.37 2.23 14.91
C SER A 207 -7.40 2.37 16.02
N ALA A 208 -8.65 1.92 15.83
CA ALA A 208 -9.65 2.08 16.88
C ALA A 208 -9.24 1.29 18.12
N MET A 209 -9.10 2.00 19.24
CA MET A 209 -8.83 1.40 20.55
C MET A 209 -10.10 0.89 21.21
N ASN A 210 -11.27 1.01 20.56
CA ASN A 210 -12.58 0.63 21.10
C ASN A 210 -13.48 -0.13 20.09
N GLN A 211 -14.10 -1.22 20.54
CA GLN A 211 -15.06 -2.07 19.80
C GLN A 211 -16.30 -1.30 19.30
N ASP A 212 -16.69 -0.24 20.00
CA ASP A 212 -17.83 0.60 19.63
C ASP A 212 -17.57 1.36 18.32
N VAL A 213 -16.36 1.91 18.15
CA VAL A 213 -15.93 2.61 16.92
C VAL A 213 -15.98 1.66 15.71
N TYR A 214 -15.51 0.43 15.89
CA TYR A 214 -15.62 -0.61 14.88
C TYR A 214 -17.09 -0.91 14.52
N THR A 215 -17.95 -1.05 15.53
CA THR A 215 -19.38 -1.37 15.35
C THR A 215 -20.11 -0.26 14.59
N LEU A 216 -19.83 1.00 14.92
CA LEU A 216 -20.39 2.16 14.22
C LEU A 216 -19.94 2.21 12.76
N SER A 217 -18.65 2.02 12.51
CA SER A 217 -18.10 2.03 11.15
C SER A 217 -18.68 0.90 10.30
N ALA A 218 -18.84 -0.31 10.87
CA ALA A 218 -19.52 -1.42 10.21
C ALA A 218 -20.99 -1.09 9.90
N SER A 219 -21.71 -0.48 10.85
CA SER A 219 -23.10 -0.07 10.64
C SER A 219 -23.25 0.95 9.51
N PHE A 220 -22.31 1.89 9.37
CA PHE A 220 -22.29 2.85 8.26
C PHE A 220 -22.14 2.15 6.91
N VAL A 221 -21.20 1.20 6.81
CA VAL A 221 -20.98 0.42 5.59
C VAL A 221 -22.26 -0.32 5.19
N GLU A 222 -22.93 -1.00 6.12
CA GLU A 222 -24.20 -1.70 5.84
C GLU A 222 -25.29 -0.78 5.23
N ARG A 223 -25.30 0.52 5.56
CA ARG A 223 -26.28 1.49 5.01
C ARG A 223 -26.07 1.83 3.54
N LEU A 224 -24.96 1.43 2.93
CA LEU A 224 -24.79 1.48 1.47
C LEU A 224 -25.84 0.62 0.74
N ARG A 225 -26.48 -0.34 1.44
CA ARG A 225 -27.58 -1.15 0.93
C ARG A 225 -28.90 -0.39 0.87
N ASN A 226 -28.92 0.71 0.13
CA ASN A 226 -30.16 1.44 -0.16
C ASN A 226 -30.35 1.68 -1.66
N ARG A 227 -31.59 1.90 -2.08
CA ARG A 227 -31.96 2.00 -3.52
C ARG A 227 -31.39 3.24 -4.23
N TYR A 228 -30.95 4.24 -3.46
CA TYR A 228 -30.45 5.52 -3.94
C TYR A 228 -28.94 5.50 -4.18
N VAL A 229 -28.21 4.54 -3.61
CA VAL A 229 -26.80 4.28 -3.89
C VAL A 229 -26.67 3.46 -5.19
N PHE A 230 -25.81 3.93 -6.08
CA PHE A 230 -25.42 3.24 -7.31
C PHE A 230 -24.35 2.18 -7.03
N GLY A 231 -23.31 2.56 -6.30
CA GLY A 231 -22.16 1.74 -5.99
C GLY A 231 -21.25 2.41 -4.96
N ALA A 232 -20.18 1.72 -4.57
CA ALA A 232 -19.16 2.27 -3.68
C ALA A 232 -17.76 1.75 -4.03
N LEU A 233 -16.75 2.56 -3.77
CA LEU A 233 -15.35 2.18 -3.92
C LEU A 233 -14.58 2.56 -2.65
N PHE A 234 -14.07 1.53 -2.00
CA PHE A 234 -13.23 1.63 -0.81
C PHE A 234 -11.78 1.42 -1.20
N VAL A 235 -10.89 2.19 -0.61
CA VAL A 235 -9.44 1.97 -0.76
C VAL A 235 -8.78 1.97 0.60
N GLY A 236 -7.80 1.08 0.76
CA GLY A 236 -7.09 0.92 2.01
C GLY A 236 -5.90 -0.02 1.86
N ILE A 237 -5.37 -0.45 2.99
CA ILE A 237 -4.16 -1.26 3.06
C ILE A 237 -4.53 -2.66 3.57
N LEU A 238 -5.24 -2.73 4.69
CA LEU A 238 -5.61 -3.98 5.35
C LEU A 238 -6.88 -4.58 4.73
N GLN A 239 -7.02 -5.90 4.83
CA GLN A 239 -8.27 -6.61 4.53
C GLN A 239 -9.09 -6.81 5.81
N CYS A 240 -10.07 -5.93 6.04
CA CYS A 240 -10.92 -5.95 7.23
C CYS A 240 -12.17 -6.82 6.96
N GLN A 241 -12.16 -8.06 7.46
CA GLN A 241 -13.15 -9.10 7.12
C GLN A 241 -13.82 -9.77 8.33
N GLN A 242 -13.96 -9.09 9.47
CA GLN A 242 -14.86 -9.61 10.51
C GLN A 242 -16.31 -9.61 9.99
N SER A 243 -17.15 -10.47 10.57
CA SER A 243 -18.51 -10.85 10.16
C SER A 243 -19.57 -9.71 10.13
N SER A 244 -19.19 -8.44 10.10
CA SER A 244 -20.12 -7.30 9.95
C SER A 244 -19.61 -6.16 9.06
N PHE A 245 -18.32 -5.82 9.04
CA PHE A 245 -17.86 -4.58 8.37
C PHE A 245 -18.05 -4.60 6.85
N LEU A 246 -17.33 -5.46 6.11
CA LEU A 246 -17.58 -5.65 4.67
C LEU A 246 -18.53 -6.82 4.39
N SER A 247 -18.54 -7.85 5.25
CA SER A 247 -19.35 -9.05 5.03
C SER A 247 -20.85 -8.83 5.23
N GLY A 248 -21.27 -7.73 5.88
CA GLY A 248 -22.68 -7.31 5.94
C GLY A 248 -23.25 -6.91 4.56
N ILE A 249 -22.39 -6.75 3.56
CA ILE A 249 -22.74 -6.50 2.17
C ILE A 249 -22.24 -7.67 1.30
N PRO A 250 -23.10 -8.67 0.98
CA PRO A 250 -22.71 -9.83 0.17
C PRO A 250 -22.17 -9.50 -1.23
N SER A 251 -22.40 -8.29 -1.74
CA SER A 251 -21.94 -7.83 -3.05
C SER A 251 -20.59 -7.11 -3.03
N VAL A 252 -19.93 -6.95 -1.88
CA VAL A 252 -18.58 -6.36 -1.84
C VAL A 252 -17.58 -7.31 -2.48
N LYS A 253 -16.85 -6.82 -3.48
CA LYS A 253 -15.71 -7.53 -4.07
C LYS A 253 -14.41 -6.90 -3.61
N ILE A 254 -13.50 -7.74 -3.11
CA ILE A 254 -12.19 -7.32 -2.60
C ILE A 254 -11.13 -7.63 -3.65
N TYR A 255 -10.32 -6.62 -3.97
CA TYR A 255 -9.26 -6.66 -4.97
C TYR A 255 -7.90 -6.41 -4.29
N PRO A 256 -7.33 -7.43 -3.62
CA PRO A 256 -5.97 -7.32 -3.09
C PRO A 256 -4.94 -7.21 -4.21
N LEU A 257 -3.74 -6.75 -3.86
CA LEU A 257 -2.57 -6.92 -4.71
C LEU A 257 -2.07 -8.35 -4.55
N ALA A 258 -2.19 -9.16 -5.59
CA ALA A 258 -1.87 -10.57 -5.58
C ALA A 258 -1.39 -11.03 -6.97
N PRO A 259 -0.71 -12.18 -7.07
CA PRO A 259 -0.41 -12.83 -8.35
C PRO A 259 -1.70 -13.16 -9.11
N GLY A 260 -1.62 -13.20 -10.45
CA GLY A 260 -2.79 -13.42 -11.29
C GLY A 260 -3.33 -12.13 -11.90
N HIS A 261 -4.19 -12.31 -12.89
CA HIS A 261 -4.99 -11.25 -13.47
C HIS A 261 -6.10 -10.80 -12.50
N SER A 262 -6.26 -9.48 -12.35
CA SER A 262 -7.28 -8.84 -11.51
C SER A 262 -7.69 -7.54 -12.17
N LEU A 263 -8.97 -7.16 -12.03
CA LEU A 263 -9.55 -5.93 -12.59
C LEU A 263 -8.72 -4.68 -12.27
N TYR A 264 -8.07 -4.64 -11.10
CA TYR A 264 -7.25 -3.52 -10.67
C TYR A 264 -5.75 -3.84 -10.61
N GLY A 265 -5.29 -4.98 -11.16
CA GLY A 265 -4.02 -5.63 -10.81
C GLY A 265 -2.77 -4.72 -10.83
N ASP A 266 -2.70 -3.79 -11.77
CA ASP A 266 -1.66 -2.76 -11.91
C ASP A 266 -2.18 -1.33 -11.61
N THR A 267 -3.46 -1.19 -11.28
CA THR A 267 -4.04 0.07 -10.84
C THR A 267 -3.34 0.53 -9.56
N CYS A 268 -3.00 1.81 -9.49
CA CYS A 268 -2.21 2.44 -8.42
C CYS A 268 -0.73 2.00 -8.36
N LEU A 269 -0.21 1.29 -9.36
CA LEU A 269 1.22 0.97 -9.46
C LEU A 269 1.72 1.28 -10.87
N PHE A 270 3.04 1.31 -11.08
CA PHE A 270 3.61 1.46 -12.42
C PHE A 270 4.09 0.13 -12.98
N THR A 271 3.82 -0.09 -14.27
CA THR A 271 4.43 -1.19 -15.03
C THR A 271 5.88 -0.87 -15.39
N GLU A 272 6.62 -1.85 -15.92
CA GLU A 272 7.98 -1.61 -16.46
C GLU A 272 7.97 -0.53 -17.53
N GLU A 273 6.99 -0.60 -18.43
CA GLU A 273 6.90 0.28 -19.57
C GLU A 273 6.54 1.70 -19.17
N GLU A 274 5.65 1.88 -18.18
CA GLU A 274 5.33 3.18 -17.61
C GLU A 274 6.54 3.77 -16.87
N ALA A 275 7.22 2.98 -16.04
CA ALA A 275 8.43 3.42 -15.35
C ALA A 275 9.55 3.80 -16.34
N LYS A 276 9.69 3.04 -17.44
CA LYS A 276 10.67 3.32 -18.51
C LYS A 276 10.33 4.62 -19.25
N ALA A 277 9.07 4.85 -19.58
CA ALA A 277 8.63 6.07 -20.25
C ALA A 277 8.91 7.32 -19.37
N LEU A 278 8.64 7.23 -18.07
CA LEU A 278 9.00 8.30 -17.13
C LEU A 278 10.52 8.51 -17.07
N PHE A 279 11.30 7.43 -16.97
CA PHE A 279 12.76 7.51 -16.96
C PHE A 279 13.34 8.17 -18.22
N ASP A 280 12.81 7.85 -19.40
CA ASP A 280 13.26 8.43 -20.68
C ASP A 280 12.94 9.92 -20.77
N HIS A 281 11.79 10.34 -20.24
CA HIS A 281 11.46 11.74 -20.09
C HIS A 281 12.45 12.45 -19.14
N VAL A 282 12.74 11.87 -17.98
CA VAL A 282 13.68 12.43 -17.00
C VAL A 282 15.11 12.53 -17.57
N ILE A 283 15.56 11.54 -18.34
CA ILE A 283 16.86 11.61 -19.03
C ILE A 283 16.91 12.79 -20.01
N THR A 284 15.81 13.07 -20.69
CA THR A 284 15.74 14.21 -21.64
C THR A 284 15.93 15.54 -20.90
N LEU A 285 15.34 15.67 -19.71
CA LEU A 285 15.48 16.85 -18.85
C LEU A 285 16.84 16.91 -18.13
N HIS A 286 17.38 15.75 -17.75
CA HIS A 286 18.63 15.61 -17.00
C HIS A 286 19.60 14.62 -17.67
N PRO A 287 20.31 15.03 -18.74
CA PRO A 287 21.19 14.13 -19.51
C PRO A 287 22.37 13.53 -18.71
N LYS A 288 22.67 14.08 -17.53
CA LYS A 288 23.75 13.65 -16.63
C LYS A 288 23.22 12.87 -15.41
N LEU A 289 22.04 12.26 -15.51
CA LEU A 289 21.46 11.45 -14.43
C LEU A 289 22.46 10.39 -13.95
N ALA A 290 22.64 10.29 -12.63
CA ALA A 290 23.71 9.51 -12.02
C ALA A 290 23.44 7.99 -11.99
N PHE A 291 22.29 7.55 -12.48
CA PHE A 291 21.90 6.14 -12.48
C PHE A 291 21.22 5.74 -13.79
N THR A 292 21.35 4.45 -14.12
CA THR A 292 20.72 3.83 -15.28
C THR A 292 19.34 3.29 -14.94
N PHE A 293 18.52 3.02 -15.97
CA PHE A 293 17.22 2.36 -15.76
C PHE A 293 17.36 0.98 -15.12
N ASN A 294 18.43 0.23 -15.43
CA ASN A 294 18.70 -1.06 -14.80
C ASN A 294 18.95 -0.90 -13.29
N GLU A 295 19.70 0.13 -12.87
CA GLU A 295 19.92 0.40 -11.45
C GLU A 295 18.62 0.83 -10.74
N LEU A 296 17.78 1.62 -11.39
CA LEU A 296 16.44 1.98 -10.89
C LEU A 296 15.54 0.74 -10.77
N ARG A 297 15.55 -0.14 -11.77
CA ARG A 297 14.81 -1.40 -11.78
C ARG A 297 15.25 -2.30 -10.63
N ASP A 298 16.56 -2.51 -10.49
CA ASP A 298 17.12 -3.35 -9.42
C ASP A 298 16.84 -2.78 -8.02
N TRP A 299 16.60 -1.47 -7.93
CA TRP A 299 16.29 -0.82 -6.66
C TRP A 299 14.80 -0.90 -6.28
N TYR A 300 13.89 -0.60 -7.22
CA TYR A 300 12.47 -0.33 -6.91
C TYR A 300 11.46 -1.33 -7.48
N LYS A 301 11.80 -2.13 -8.50
CA LYS A 301 10.88 -3.12 -9.08
C LYS A 301 10.68 -4.28 -8.11
N GLY A 302 9.44 -4.68 -7.86
CA GLY A 302 9.25 -5.78 -6.89
C GLY A 302 7.85 -6.29 -6.60
N TYR A 303 6.85 -5.41 -6.66
CA TYR A 303 5.49 -5.76 -6.25
C TYR A 303 4.83 -6.65 -7.30
N THR A 304 4.30 -7.80 -6.90
CA THR A 304 3.63 -8.73 -7.84
C THR A 304 2.16 -8.36 -7.99
N GLY A 305 1.72 -8.13 -9.22
CA GLY A 305 0.32 -7.85 -9.57
C GLY A 305 0.14 -7.82 -11.09
N ALA A 306 -1.08 -8.08 -11.57
CA ALA A 306 -1.38 -8.16 -13.01
C ALA A 306 -0.41 -9.06 -13.80
N ASP A 307 -0.06 -10.22 -13.22
CA ASP A 307 0.90 -11.18 -13.79
C ASP A 307 2.30 -10.61 -14.11
N GLN A 308 2.68 -9.53 -13.45
CA GLN A 308 3.98 -8.87 -13.64
C GLN A 308 4.55 -8.32 -12.33
N LYS A 309 5.76 -7.78 -12.43
CA LYS A 309 6.45 -7.07 -11.35
C LYS A 309 6.31 -5.57 -11.58
N LEU A 310 5.75 -4.90 -10.60
CA LEU A 310 5.33 -3.51 -10.62
C LEU A 310 6.20 -2.66 -9.69
N TYR A 311 6.08 -1.35 -9.86
CA TYR A 311 6.78 -0.33 -9.11
C TYR A 311 5.81 0.49 -8.26
N ASN A 312 6.26 0.91 -7.08
CA ASN A 312 5.53 1.86 -6.26
C ASN A 312 5.67 3.30 -6.82
N PRO A 313 4.56 3.98 -7.18
CA PRO A 313 4.60 5.29 -7.82
C PRO A 313 5.34 6.36 -7.04
N TRP A 314 5.07 6.47 -5.73
CA TRP A 314 5.70 7.45 -4.86
C TRP A 314 7.22 7.36 -4.91
N THR A 315 7.72 6.13 -4.82
CA THR A 315 9.14 5.86 -4.78
C THR A 315 9.83 6.20 -6.09
N ILE A 316 9.18 5.89 -7.22
CA ILE A 316 9.66 6.25 -8.56
C ILE A 316 9.70 7.77 -8.72
N CYS A 317 8.63 8.46 -8.34
CA CYS A 317 8.58 9.92 -8.36
C CYS A 317 9.68 10.53 -7.49
N CYS A 318 9.91 10.03 -6.27
CA CYS A 318 10.98 10.52 -5.40
C CYS A 318 12.39 10.31 -5.98
N ALA A 319 12.63 9.19 -6.66
CA ALA A 319 13.92 8.93 -7.29
C ALA A 319 14.20 9.92 -8.43
N PHE A 320 13.16 10.31 -9.17
CA PHE A 320 13.23 11.30 -10.23
C PHE A 320 13.35 12.72 -9.70
N ASP A 321 12.52 13.13 -8.73
CA ASP A 321 12.61 14.45 -8.09
C ASP A 321 13.98 14.67 -7.42
N SER A 322 14.54 13.64 -6.78
CA SER A 322 15.85 13.73 -6.10
C SER A 322 17.04 13.42 -7.00
N LEU A 323 16.80 13.00 -8.25
CA LEU A 323 17.81 12.54 -9.21
C LEU A 323 18.79 11.51 -8.62
N SER A 324 18.32 10.68 -7.67
CA SER A 324 19.16 9.69 -6.98
C SER A 324 18.36 8.49 -6.47
N LEU A 325 19.04 7.34 -6.36
CA LEU A 325 18.46 6.12 -5.78
C LEU A 325 18.67 6.12 -4.26
N ARG A 326 17.58 6.20 -3.48
CA ARG A 326 17.60 6.20 -2.01
C ARG A 326 16.46 5.38 -1.43
N THR A 327 16.47 5.19 -0.12
CA THR A 327 15.30 4.70 0.61
C THR A 327 14.37 5.86 0.93
N HIS A 328 13.18 5.81 0.34
CA HIS A 328 12.10 6.77 0.56
C HIS A 328 11.01 6.18 1.46
N TRP A 329 11.02 4.86 1.68
CA TRP A 329 10.11 4.10 2.52
C TRP A 329 10.30 4.31 4.03
N ASN A 330 10.28 5.56 4.50
CA ASN A 330 10.39 5.89 5.92
C ASN A 330 9.01 6.04 6.57
N GLU A 331 8.70 5.19 7.56
CA GLU A 331 7.51 5.27 8.42
C GLU A 331 7.90 5.32 9.90
N THR A 332 8.24 6.49 10.42
CA THR A 332 8.83 6.60 11.76
C THR A 332 7.90 6.19 12.92
N GLY A 333 6.57 6.28 12.76
CA GLY A 333 5.60 5.92 13.81
C GLY A 333 5.29 4.42 13.91
N ASN A 334 4.75 3.83 12.83
CA ASN A 334 4.32 2.43 12.82
C ASN A 334 5.49 1.43 12.79
N ALA A 335 6.65 1.84 12.27
CA ALA A 335 7.83 0.98 12.24
C ALA A 335 8.27 0.57 13.65
N LEU A 336 8.19 1.46 14.65
CA LEU A 336 8.60 1.14 16.02
C LEU A 336 7.74 0.03 16.65
N VAL A 337 6.43 0.06 16.39
CA VAL A 337 5.50 -0.98 16.82
C VAL A 337 5.85 -2.31 16.15
N LEU A 338 6.05 -2.31 14.83
CA LEU A 338 6.46 -3.51 14.08
C LEU A 338 7.80 -4.07 14.55
N ILE A 339 8.80 -3.23 14.79
CA ILE A 339 10.09 -3.59 15.36
C ILE A 339 9.89 -4.35 16.68
N LYS A 340 9.10 -3.79 17.61
CA LYS A 340 8.82 -4.43 18.89
C LYS A 340 8.21 -5.83 18.72
N TYR A 341 7.24 -5.99 17.82
CA TYR A 341 6.61 -7.30 17.59
C TYR A 341 7.52 -8.29 16.86
N ILE A 342 8.26 -7.86 15.83
CA ILE A 342 9.19 -8.69 15.06
C ILE A 342 10.28 -9.27 15.98
N PHE A 343 10.91 -8.41 16.79
CA PHE A 343 12.02 -8.83 17.65
C PHE A 343 11.57 -9.46 18.96
N GLY A 344 10.37 -9.13 19.46
CA GLY A 344 9.75 -9.78 20.61
C GLY A 344 9.05 -11.12 20.30
N ALA A 345 8.95 -11.51 19.03
CA ALA A 345 8.31 -12.76 18.62
C ALA A 345 9.12 -14.00 19.06
N GLY A 346 8.47 -15.17 19.04
CA GLY A 346 9.12 -16.44 19.40
C GLY A 346 9.99 -17.04 18.28
N GLN A 347 10.81 -18.03 18.64
CA GLN A 347 11.83 -18.64 17.76
C GLN A 347 11.29 -19.12 16.40
N LYS A 348 10.05 -19.66 16.36
CA LYS A 348 9.42 -20.11 15.10
C LYS A 348 9.26 -18.97 14.10
N PHE A 349 8.86 -17.79 14.57
CA PHE A 349 8.77 -16.60 13.73
C PHE A 349 10.15 -16.15 13.27
N HIS A 350 11.12 -16.05 14.18
CA HIS A 350 12.49 -15.65 13.83
C HIS A 350 13.16 -16.58 12.81
N LYS A 351 12.87 -17.88 12.84
CA LYS A 351 13.32 -18.84 11.82
C LYS A 351 12.75 -18.50 10.44
N SER A 352 11.46 -18.20 10.33
CA SER A 352 10.82 -17.78 9.06
C SER A 352 11.30 -16.40 8.60
N PHE A 353 11.42 -15.45 9.53
CA PHE A 353 11.94 -14.11 9.26
C PHE A 353 13.41 -14.15 8.79
N SER A 354 14.23 -15.03 9.35
CA SER A 354 15.60 -15.28 8.88
C SER A 354 15.65 -15.80 7.44
N LYS A 355 14.73 -16.70 7.06
CA LYS A 355 14.62 -17.19 5.67
C LYS A 355 14.24 -16.05 4.72
N LEU A 356 13.30 -15.20 5.12
CA LEU A 356 12.92 -14.01 4.37
C LEU A 356 14.13 -13.08 4.10
N LEU A 357 14.93 -12.79 5.13
CA LEU A 357 16.13 -11.94 5.00
C LEU A 357 17.25 -12.57 4.14
N SER A 358 17.23 -13.89 3.92
CA SER A 358 18.16 -14.57 3.01
C SER A 358 17.88 -14.30 1.52
N GLY A 359 16.77 -13.62 1.22
CA GLY A 359 16.36 -13.25 -0.14
C GLY A 359 15.63 -14.36 -0.88
N ASN A 360 15.24 -15.44 -0.19
CA ASN A 360 14.45 -16.52 -0.78
C ASN A 360 12.96 -16.31 -0.48
N PRO A 361 12.06 -16.56 -1.44
CA PRO A 361 10.63 -16.64 -1.16
C PRO A 361 10.37 -17.67 -0.07
N PHE A 362 9.43 -17.37 0.82
CA PHE A 362 9.07 -18.25 1.93
C PHE A 362 7.57 -18.49 1.95
N GLU A 363 7.19 -19.71 2.34
CA GLU A 363 5.79 -20.07 2.48
C GLU A 363 5.28 -19.72 3.88
N VAL A 364 4.16 -19.01 3.95
CA VAL A 364 3.43 -18.76 5.18
C VAL A 364 1.94 -18.64 4.89
N THR A 365 1.13 -19.38 5.64
CA THR A 365 -0.32 -19.19 5.59
C THR A 365 -0.68 -17.95 6.40
N LEU A 366 -1.10 -16.89 5.70
CA LEU A 366 -1.60 -15.68 6.33
C LEU A 366 -3.06 -15.84 6.72
N ARG A 367 -3.41 -15.36 7.92
CA ARG A 367 -4.79 -14.97 8.20
C ARG A 367 -5.09 -13.73 7.35
N ARG A 368 -5.68 -13.91 6.17
CA ARG A 368 -6.12 -12.83 5.26
C ARG A 368 -7.24 -11.95 5.83
N ARG A 369 -7.53 -12.09 7.13
CA ARG A 369 -8.48 -11.31 7.91
C ARG A 369 -7.72 -10.76 9.09
N LEU A 370 -7.44 -9.46 9.07
CA LEU A 370 -6.81 -8.81 10.21
C LEU A 370 -7.91 -8.27 11.13
N TYR A 371 -7.81 -8.65 12.39
CA TYR A 371 -8.54 -8.05 13.50
C TYR A 371 -7.96 -6.65 13.78
N PRO A 372 -8.64 -5.80 14.56
CA PRO A 372 -8.05 -4.54 14.96
C PRO A 372 -6.72 -4.82 15.66
N ILE A 373 -5.65 -4.31 15.05
CA ILE A 373 -4.26 -4.48 15.51
C ILE A 373 -4.09 -3.94 16.94
N SER A 374 -5.00 -3.04 17.35
CA SER A 374 -5.12 -2.39 18.64
C SER A 374 -5.55 -3.28 19.81
N PHE A 375 -6.25 -4.41 19.61
CA PHE A 375 -6.83 -5.19 20.74
C PHE A 375 -6.01 -6.40 21.21
N GLY A 376 -4.87 -6.74 20.59
CA GLY A 376 -4.22 -8.04 20.87
C GLY A 376 -2.71 -8.09 20.71
N GLN A 377 -2.10 -9.09 21.36
CA GLN A 377 -0.77 -9.56 21.00
C GLN A 377 -0.83 -10.13 19.58
N LEU A 378 -0.09 -9.53 18.64
CA LEU A 378 0.02 -10.05 17.27
C LEU A 378 0.70 -11.42 17.31
N ASN A 379 0.01 -12.44 16.79
CA ASN A 379 0.65 -13.73 16.57
C ASN A 379 1.56 -13.66 15.33
N PRO A 380 2.46 -14.64 15.11
CA PRO A 380 3.36 -14.67 13.96
C PRO A 380 2.69 -14.46 12.58
N SER A 381 1.51 -15.04 12.35
CA SER A 381 0.76 -14.88 11.09
C SER A 381 0.21 -13.47 10.94
N ASP A 382 -0.24 -12.85 12.03
CA ASP A 382 -0.73 -11.47 12.03
C ASP A 382 0.41 -10.50 11.69
N ILE A 383 1.62 -10.71 12.23
CA ILE A 383 2.80 -9.89 11.92
C ILE A 383 3.13 -9.95 10.42
N PHE A 384 3.20 -11.15 9.84
CA PHE A 384 3.44 -11.28 8.39
C PHE A 384 2.29 -10.71 7.56
N GLY A 385 1.04 -10.80 8.05
CA GLY A 385 -0.12 -10.17 7.45
C GLY A 385 0.04 -8.65 7.36
N VAL A 386 0.37 -8.00 8.48
CA VAL A 386 0.60 -6.55 8.51
C VAL A 386 1.77 -6.16 7.60
N LEU A 387 2.88 -6.91 7.62
CA LEU A 387 4.02 -6.66 6.72
C LEU A 387 3.62 -6.75 5.25
N HIS A 388 2.82 -7.74 4.87
CA HIS A 388 2.31 -7.88 3.51
C HIS A 388 1.42 -6.71 3.10
N PHE A 389 0.36 -6.44 3.86
CA PHE A 389 -0.58 -5.39 3.50
C PHE A 389 0.08 -4.01 3.48
N ALA A 390 0.97 -3.71 4.44
CA ALA A 390 1.68 -2.44 4.49
C ALA A 390 2.66 -2.24 3.33
N GLY A 391 3.06 -3.29 2.61
CA GLY A 391 3.96 -3.22 1.45
C GLY A 391 5.40 -3.65 1.72
N TYR A 392 5.68 -4.25 2.89
CA TYR A 392 6.99 -4.81 3.22
C TYR A 392 7.19 -6.23 2.66
N LEU A 393 6.10 -6.91 2.27
CA LEU A 393 6.12 -8.19 1.56
C LEU A 393 5.27 -8.11 0.29
N THR A 394 5.56 -8.98 -0.67
CA THR A 394 4.70 -9.24 -1.82
C THR A 394 4.43 -10.74 -1.95
N GLU A 395 3.18 -11.11 -2.19
CA GLU A 395 2.81 -12.49 -2.55
C GLU A 395 3.24 -12.75 -4.01
N VAL A 396 4.08 -13.75 -4.26
CA VAL A 396 4.54 -14.14 -5.62
C VAL A 396 3.79 -15.35 -6.18
N LYS A 397 3.31 -16.21 -5.28
CA LYS A 397 2.40 -17.32 -5.52
C LYS A 397 1.52 -17.46 -4.29
N SER A 398 0.42 -18.18 -4.39
CA SER A 398 -0.48 -18.41 -3.24
C SER A 398 0.31 -18.83 -1.99
N ASN A 399 0.24 -18.03 -0.92
CA ASN A 399 0.94 -18.19 0.35
C ASN A 399 2.49 -18.17 0.30
N VAL A 400 3.08 -17.74 -0.81
CA VAL A 400 4.54 -17.61 -0.97
C VAL A 400 4.89 -16.13 -1.09
N PHE A 401 5.70 -15.65 -0.16
CA PHE A 401 6.01 -14.23 0.01
C PHE A 401 7.50 -13.96 -0.09
N GLU A 402 7.85 -12.75 -0.54
CA GLU A 402 9.23 -12.26 -0.55
C GLU A 402 9.29 -10.76 -0.22
N ILE A 403 10.51 -10.26 0.03
CA ILE A 403 10.77 -8.82 0.13
C ILE A 403 10.67 -8.25 -1.30
N PRO A 404 9.84 -7.24 -1.57
CA PRO A 404 9.56 -6.80 -2.94
C PRO A 404 10.82 -6.34 -3.68
N ASN A 405 11.62 -5.49 -3.07
CA ASN A 405 12.73 -4.82 -3.74
C ASN A 405 13.86 -4.44 -2.77
N ARG A 406 14.94 -3.87 -3.31
CA ARG A 406 16.13 -3.49 -2.54
C ARG A 406 15.87 -2.36 -1.54
N GLU A 407 14.96 -1.45 -1.85
CA GLU A 407 14.55 -0.39 -0.90
C GLU A 407 13.93 -1.00 0.36
N ILE A 408 12.92 -1.85 0.21
CA ILE A 408 12.26 -2.49 1.37
C ILE A 408 13.26 -3.36 2.13
N PHE A 409 14.15 -4.05 1.42
CA PHE A 409 15.23 -4.80 2.05
C PHE A 409 16.08 -3.89 2.95
N ARG A 410 16.45 -2.69 2.48
CA ARG A 410 17.21 -1.71 3.26
C ARG A 410 16.45 -1.19 4.48
N GLU A 411 15.12 -1.10 4.43
CA GLU A 411 14.31 -0.74 5.59
C GLU A 411 14.33 -1.81 6.69
N TYR A 412 14.20 -3.08 6.32
CA TYR A 412 14.46 -4.16 7.28
C TYR A 412 15.86 -4.05 7.87
N LEU A 413 16.83 -3.59 7.07
CA LEU A 413 18.17 -3.39 7.60
C LEU A 413 18.25 -2.25 8.63
N SER A 414 17.53 -1.16 8.39
CA SER A 414 17.40 -0.04 9.32
C SER A 414 16.78 -0.48 10.65
N TRP A 415 15.72 -1.32 10.58
CA TRP A 415 15.02 -1.81 11.77
C TRP A 415 15.88 -2.68 12.67
N ILE A 416 16.68 -3.57 12.07
CA ILE A 416 17.61 -4.43 12.81
C ILE A 416 18.72 -3.58 13.45
N HIS A 417 19.24 -2.58 12.74
CA HIS A 417 20.20 -1.63 13.30
C HIS A 417 19.62 -0.87 14.51
N TYR A 418 18.40 -0.34 14.37
CA TYR A 418 17.70 0.37 15.44
C TYR A 418 17.48 -0.52 16.67
N HIS A 419 17.02 -1.76 16.46
CA HIS A 419 16.79 -2.68 17.57
C HIS A 419 18.10 -3.04 18.29
N SER A 420 19.15 -3.38 17.53
CA SER A 420 20.47 -3.73 18.07
C SER A 420 21.07 -2.61 18.91
N ARG A 421 20.89 -1.33 18.53
CA ARG A 421 21.43 -0.20 19.28
C ARG A 421 20.70 0.03 20.62
N ASN A 422 19.42 -0.28 20.68
CA ASN A 422 18.55 0.17 21.77
C ASN A 422 18.14 -0.94 22.77
N HIS A 423 18.26 -2.23 22.42
CA HIS A 423 17.63 -3.33 23.19
C HIS A 423 18.58 -4.49 23.54
N SER A 424 19.85 -4.41 23.18
CA SER A 424 20.81 -5.46 23.45
C SER A 424 21.31 -5.37 24.91
N LYS A 425 21.14 -6.47 25.67
CA LYS A 425 21.50 -6.54 27.09
C LYS A 425 22.99 -6.81 27.33
N ASP A 426 23.74 -7.16 26.29
CA ASP A 426 25.12 -7.64 26.38
C ASP A 426 26.08 -6.69 25.64
N SER A 427 26.72 -5.78 26.38
CA SER A 427 27.34 -4.57 25.80
C SER A 427 28.43 -4.86 24.76
N GLU A 428 29.14 -5.99 24.87
CA GLU A 428 30.24 -6.35 23.98
C GLU A 428 29.75 -6.97 22.66
N MET A 429 28.85 -7.96 22.72
CA MET A 429 28.21 -8.55 21.53
C MET A 429 27.39 -7.51 20.76
N SER A 430 26.79 -6.55 21.48
CA SER A 430 26.12 -5.39 20.91
C SER A 430 27.06 -4.51 20.11
N ALA A 431 28.25 -4.24 20.66
CA ALA A 431 29.27 -3.43 20.00
C ALA A 431 29.85 -4.16 18.77
N SER A 432 30.07 -5.47 18.86
CA SER A 432 30.43 -6.33 17.73
C SER A 432 29.39 -6.24 16.62
N ALA A 433 28.13 -6.59 16.92
CA ALA A 433 27.03 -6.54 15.98
C ALA A 433 26.95 -5.15 15.35
N TYR A 434 26.91 -4.09 16.15
CA TYR A 434 26.88 -2.70 15.68
C TYR A 434 28.03 -2.36 14.71
N SER A 435 29.25 -2.78 15.02
CA SER A 435 30.42 -2.52 14.18
C SER A 435 30.34 -3.21 12.82
N VAL A 436 29.90 -4.48 12.80
CA VAL A 436 29.71 -5.24 11.56
C VAL A 436 28.53 -4.69 10.76
N ILE A 437 27.43 -4.28 11.42
CA ILE A 437 26.27 -3.64 10.78
C ILE A 437 26.73 -2.35 10.08
N THR A 438 27.42 -1.49 10.81
CA THR A 438 27.92 -0.21 10.30
C THR A 438 28.86 -0.42 9.13
N ALA A 439 29.79 -1.37 9.24
CA ALA A 439 30.69 -1.72 8.14
C ALA A 439 29.95 -2.25 6.91
N ALA A 440 28.90 -3.05 7.08
CA ALA A 440 28.10 -3.56 5.96
C ALA A 440 27.32 -2.44 5.24
N MET A 441 26.85 -1.45 6.00
CA MET A 441 26.08 -0.33 5.45
C MET A 441 26.95 0.72 4.78
N THR A 442 28.16 0.96 5.28
CA THR A 442 28.95 2.16 4.95
C THR A 442 30.36 1.90 4.42
N ALA A 443 30.91 0.69 4.56
CA ALA A 443 32.31 0.40 4.25
C ALA A 443 32.49 -0.38 2.94
N SER A 444 33.74 -0.43 2.45
CA SER A 444 34.12 -1.30 1.34
C SER A 444 34.05 -2.77 1.74
N ILE A 445 33.91 -3.67 0.76
CA ILE A 445 33.79 -5.11 1.00
C ILE A 445 34.97 -5.69 1.78
N VAL A 446 36.18 -5.18 1.54
CA VAL A 446 37.40 -5.61 2.25
C VAL A 446 37.31 -5.22 3.72
N LYS A 447 36.93 -3.97 4.00
CA LYS A 447 36.79 -3.46 5.37
C LYS A 447 35.66 -4.17 6.12
N PHE A 448 34.54 -4.46 5.45
CA PHE A 448 33.49 -5.31 6.00
C PHE A 448 34.00 -6.70 6.38
N ARG A 449 34.70 -7.39 5.47
CA ARG A 449 35.22 -8.75 5.73
C ARG A 449 36.17 -8.80 6.93
N THR A 450 37.02 -7.79 7.08
CA THR A 450 37.92 -7.68 8.24
C THR A 450 37.14 -7.48 9.53
N VAL A 451 36.19 -6.54 9.55
CA VAL A 451 35.37 -6.27 10.74
C VAL A 451 34.51 -7.48 11.11
N PHE A 452 33.92 -8.16 10.12
CA PHE A 452 33.15 -9.38 10.30
C PHE A 452 33.99 -10.49 10.93
N ARG A 453 35.18 -10.77 10.37
CA ARG A 453 36.08 -11.82 10.88
C ARG A 453 36.49 -11.54 12.33
N ASN A 454 36.93 -10.32 12.61
CA ASN A 454 37.40 -9.95 13.94
C ASN A 454 36.28 -10.06 15.00
N CYS A 455 35.04 -9.71 14.66
CA CYS A 455 33.91 -9.85 15.58
C CYS A 455 33.51 -11.31 15.77
N PHE A 456 33.54 -12.11 14.70
CA PHE A 456 33.21 -13.53 14.76
C PHE A 456 34.21 -14.32 15.62
N GLU A 457 35.50 -14.01 15.49
CA GLU A 457 36.58 -14.61 16.29
C GLU A 457 36.51 -14.17 17.75
N ARG A 458 36.19 -12.88 18.01
CA ARG A 458 36.09 -12.30 19.36
C ARG A 458 34.92 -12.86 20.18
N ASP A 459 33.77 -13.05 19.56
CA ASP A 459 32.53 -13.34 20.29
C ASP A 459 32.23 -14.85 20.40
N HIS A 460 33.13 -15.72 19.97
CA HIS A 460 33.00 -17.19 20.06
C HIS A 460 31.64 -17.74 19.59
N LEU A 461 31.08 -17.17 18.52
CA LEU A 461 29.75 -17.49 17.98
C LEU A 461 29.75 -18.90 17.34
N SER A 462 29.64 -19.95 18.16
CA SER A 462 29.50 -21.33 17.67
C SER A 462 28.11 -21.56 17.07
N ALA A 463 28.03 -22.36 16.00
CA ALA A 463 26.80 -22.65 15.25
C ALA A 463 25.65 -23.24 16.10
N ALA A 464 25.96 -23.85 17.24
CA ALA A 464 24.99 -24.49 18.14
C ALA A 464 24.30 -23.50 19.10
N ALA A 465 24.97 -22.41 19.50
CA ALA A 465 24.42 -21.42 20.43
C ALA A 465 23.39 -20.47 19.78
N LEU A 466 23.39 -20.39 18.44
CA LEU A 466 22.58 -19.48 17.63
C LEU A 466 21.21 -20.05 17.21
N TYR A 467 20.86 -21.26 17.65
CA TYR A 467 19.57 -21.86 17.29
C TYR A 467 18.43 -21.20 18.07
N GLY A 468 17.70 -20.29 17.41
CA GLY A 468 16.47 -19.69 17.94
C GLY A 468 16.65 -18.35 18.66
N SER A 469 17.83 -17.74 18.65
CA SER A 469 18.04 -16.40 19.21
C SER A 469 17.97 -15.30 18.13
N ILE A 470 17.67 -14.07 18.58
CA ILE A 470 17.71 -12.85 17.77
C ILE A 470 19.10 -12.62 17.15
N ASP A 471 20.15 -13.15 17.77
CA ASP A 471 21.54 -13.03 17.33
C ASP A 471 21.78 -13.74 15.99
N ARG A 472 21.00 -14.77 15.65
CA ARG A 472 21.05 -15.40 14.31
C ARG A 472 20.40 -14.54 13.24
N VAL A 473 19.32 -13.81 13.58
CA VAL A 473 18.69 -12.82 12.69
C VAL A 473 19.69 -11.69 12.41
N LEU A 474 20.38 -11.23 13.45
CA LEU A 474 21.46 -10.24 13.37
C LEU A 474 22.64 -10.77 12.54
N LEU A 475 23.11 -12.00 12.74
CA LEU A 475 24.22 -12.56 11.98
C LEU A 475 23.88 -12.79 10.49
N LEU A 476 22.67 -13.27 10.18
CA LEU A 476 22.19 -13.42 8.81
C LEU A 476 21.96 -12.06 8.14
N TYR A 477 21.52 -11.05 8.89
CA TYR A 477 21.52 -9.67 8.47
C TYR A 477 22.93 -9.18 8.09
N LEU A 478 23.93 -9.47 8.92
CA LEU A 478 25.32 -9.02 8.70
C LEU A 478 25.84 -9.60 7.39
N LEU A 479 25.52 -10.86 7.12
CA LEU A 479 25.87 -11.55 5.88
C LEU A 479 25.06 -11.03 4.68
N ALA A 480 23.76 -10.81 4.81
CA ALA A 480 22.90 -10.36 3.71
C ALA A 480 23.15 -8.90 3.32
N SER A 481 23.46 -8.03 4.29
CA SER A 481 23.85 -6.63 4.07
C SER A 481 25.13 -6.50 3.24
N SER A 482 26.01 -7.51 3.29
CA SER A 482 27.25 -7.54 2.51
C SER A 482 27.05 -7.90 1.03
N ARG A 483 25.91 -8.52 0.65
CA ARG A 483 25.60 -8.88 -0.74
C ARG A 483 25.49 -7.67 -1.67
N GLY A 484 25.04 -6.53 -1.15
CA GLY A 484 24.95 -5.28 -1.93
C GLY A 484 26.33 -4.70 -2.30
N ALA A 485 27.38 -5.03 -1.55
CA ALA A 485 28.76 -4.65 -1.84
C ALA A 485 29.49 -5.70 -2.71
N LEU A 486 28.97 -6.92 -2.81
CA LEU A 486 29.57 -8.05 -3.53
C LEU A 486 29.08 -8.24 -4.97
N ALA A 487 27.97 -7.60 -5.36
CA ALA A 487 27.36 -7.81 -6.67
C ALA A 487 28.18 -7.29 -7.89
N LYS A 488 29.29 -6.57 -7.67
CA LYS A 488 30.18 -6.06 -8.75
C LYS A 488 31.44 -6.88 -9.01
N SER A 489 31.67 -8.03 -8.36
CA SER A 489 32.86 -8.85 -8.63
C SER A 489 32.51 -10.32 -8.89
N VAL A 490 32.59 -10.74 -10.17
CA VAL A 490 33.14 -11.98 -10.79
C VAL A 490 33.09 -13.35 -10.03
N LEU A 491 32.43 -13.49 -8.88
CA LEU A 491 32.58 -14.63 -7.96
C LEU A 491 31.65 -15.83 -8.21
N LEU A 492 31.02 -15.93 -9.38
CA LEU A 492 30.15 -17.07 -9.73
C LEU A 492 30.55 -17.78 -11.04
N LYS A 493 31.83 -17.77 -11.41
CA LYS A 493 32.38 -18.62 -12.49
C LYS A 493 33.73 -19.29 -12.16
N SER A 494 33.98 -19.67 -10.90
CA SER A 494 35.23 -20.37 -10.53
C SER A 494 34.98 -21.65 -9.72
N ASN A 495 35.66 -22.73 -10.11
CA ASN A 495 35.58 -24.10 -9.62
C ASN A 495 36.24 -24.33 -8.23
N SER A 496 35.94 -23.47 -7.25
CA SER A 496 36.10 -23.81 -5.83
C SER A 496 34.91 -23.27 -5.01
N PRO A 497 33.75 -23.93 -5.11
CA PRO A 497 32.52 -23.66 -4.35
C PRO A 497 32.49 -24.25 -2.93
N GLU A 498 33.55 -24.85 -2.43
CA GLU A 498 33.40 -26.08 -1.63
C GLU A 498 33.03 -25.91 -0.15
N GLU A 499 33.02 -24.66 0.34
CA GLU A 499 32.35 -24.25 1.58
C GLU A 499 31.15 -23.27 1.36
N ILE A 500 30.47 -23.26 0.19
CA ILE A 500 29.22 -22.44 -0.03
C ILE A 500 28.15 -22.69 1.06
N THR A 501 28.31 -23.82 1.68
CA THR A 501 27.66 -24.47 2.80
C THR A 501 28.92 -24.89 3.60
N LEU A 502 28.99 -25.07 4.89
CA LEU A 502 28.76 -26.47 5.27
C LEU A 502 27.58 -26.52 6.23
N GLY A 503 26.67 -25.59 5.94
CA GLY A 503 25.28 -25.66 6.25
C GLY A 503 24.76 -24.25 6.38
N LEU A 504 23.59 -24.01 5.83
CA LEU A 504 22.53 -23.33 6.60
C LEU A 504 22.13 -24.16 7.87
N TYR A 505 23.12 -24.91 8.42
CA TYR A 505 23.25 -26.14 9.23
C TYR A 505 22.07 -27.10 9.24
N ASN A 506 22.28 -28.30 8.67
CA ASN A 506 21.42 -29.50 8.63
C ASN A 506 19.93 -29.27 8.98
N VAL A 507 19.14 -29.02 7.94
CA VAL A 507 17.71 -29.30 7.96
C VAL A 507 17.59 -30.82 7.81
N ASP A 508 17.21 -31.51 8.89
CA ASP A 508 17.05 -32.96 9.04
C ASP A 508 16.95 -33.78 7.74
N THR A 509 17.97 -34.60 7.50
CA THR A 509 17.80 -35.89 6.81
C THR A 509 18.67 -36.92 7.52
N SER A 510 18.09 -37.58 8.51
CA SER A 510 18.38 -39.00 8.69
C SER A 510 18.04 -39.74 7.39
N ILE A 511 18.82 -40.76 7.08
CA ILE A 511 18.63 -41.76 6.00
C ILE A 511 19.36 -41.43 4.68
N LEU A 512 20.66 -41.72 4.61
CA LEU A 512 21.18 -42.94 3.95
C LEU A 512 22.70 -43.05 4.06
N LYS A 513 23.13 -44.19 4.58
CA LYS A 513 24.51 -44.70 4.54
C LYS A 513 25.00 -44.76 3.09
N LEU A 514 26.28 -44.46 2.86
CA LEU A 514 27.29 -45.43 2.39
C LEU A 514 28.66 -44.75 2.22
N GLN A 515 29.68 -45.48 2.67
CA GLN A 515 31.10 -45.15 2.63
C GLN A 515 31.74 -45.67 1.29
N PRO A 516 33.04 -45.48 1.04
CA PRO A 516 33.56 -44.82 -0.16
C PRO A 516 34.23 -45.77 -1.18
N SER A 517 34.42 -45.33 -2.43
CA SER A 517 35.64 -45.62 -3.21
C SER A 517 35.62 -45.03 -4.62
N LEU A 518 36.69 -44.29 -4.91
CA LEU A 518 37.57 -44.34 -6.09
C LEU A 518 37.00 -44.38 -7.52
N SER A 519 37.47 -43.36 -8.26
CA SER A 519 38.18 -43.43 -9.55
C SER A 519 37.40 -43.28 -10.87
N TRP A 520 37.96 -42.33 -11.64
CA TRP A 520 37.73 -41.90 -13.03
C TRP A 520 36.58 -40.95 -13.31
#